data_AF-A0A239C6J9-F1
#
_entry.id   AF-A0A239C6J9-F1
#
_cell.length_a   1.000
_cell.length_b   1.000
_cell.length_c   1.000
_cell.angle_alpha   90.00
_cell.angle_beta   90.00
_cell.angle_gamma   90.00
#
_symmetry.space_group_name_H-M   'P 1'
#
loop_
_entity.id
_entity.type
_entity.pdbx_description
1 polymer ?
#
loop_
_entity_poly.entity_id
_entity_poly.type
_entity_poly.pdbx_seq_one_letter_code
_entity_poly.pdbx_strand_id
1 'polypeptide(L)'
;MRTPKTTEPLRIYAWDVWGRDVGRAGVTDDRNRAIRHVHEALRELESRAAGKVRHVALAPDGTTSYVDLRTVGEAWRDATGTIIWRAE
;
A
#
# COMPACT_ATOMS: atom_id res chain seq x y z
N MET A 1 10.12 -34.71 -13.61
CA MET A 1 9.15 -33.60 -13.71
C MET A 1 8.98 -32.99 -12.33
N ARG A 2 9.30 -31.70 -12.14
CA ARG A 2 8.94 -30.99 -10.90
C ARG A 2 7.46 -30.62 -11.02
N THR A 3 6.63 -31.16 -10.15
CA THR A 3 5.24 -30.72 -9.96
C THR A 3 5.25 -29.22 -9.67
N PRO A 4 4.44 -28.39 -10.35
CA PRO A 4 4.33 -26.99 -9.98
C PRO A 4 3.84 -26.95 -8.52
N LYS A 5 4.62 -26.33 -7.63
CA LYS A 5 4.13 -25.99 -6.29
C LYS A 5 2.85 -25.21 -6.50
N THR A 6 1.76 -25.65 -5.88
CA THR A 6 0.49 -24.92 -5.78
C THR A 6 0.83 -23.46 -5.53
N THR A 7 0.71 -22.65 -6.57
CA THR A 7 1.20 -21.28 -6.55
C THR A 7 0.17 -20.53 -5.73
N GLU A 8 0.51 -20.22 -4.47
CA GLU A 8 -0.34 -19.29 -3.72
C GLU A 8 -0.56 -18.07 -4.60
N PRO A 9 -1.81 -17.59 -4.74
CA PRO A 9 -2.08 -16.42 -5.56
C PRO A 9 -1.16 -15.29 -5.13
N LEU A 10 -0.45 -14.70 -6.11
CA LEU A 10 0.45 -13.57 -5.90
C LEU A 10 -0.29 -12.48 -5.14
N ARG A 11 0.11 -12.25 -3.89
CA ARG A 11 -0.46 -11.19 -3.07
C ARG A 11 0.33 -9.93 -3.38
N ILE A 12 -0.28 -8.99 -4.09
CA ILE A 12 0.37 -7.73 -4.43
C ILE A 12 -0.23 -6.65 -3.54
N TYR A 13 0.62 -5.89 -2.87
CA TYR A 13 0.22 -4.77 -2.04
C TYR A 13 0.76 -3.49 -2.65
N ALA A 14 -0.15 -2.63 -3.11
CA ALA A 14 0.16 -1.26 -3.48
C ALA A 14 0.11 -0.39 -2.23
N TRP A 15 1.05 0.54 -2.13
CA TRP A 15 1.02 1.58 -1.11
C TRP A 15 1.22 2.93 -1.76
N ASP A 16 0.51 3.92 -1.23
CA ASP A 16 0.57 5.30 -1.68
C ASP A 16 0.49 6.23 -0.47
N VAL A 17 1.25 7.33 -0.55
CA VAL A 17 1.27 8.42 0.41
C VAL A 17 1.20 9.72 -0.36
N TRP A 18 0.27 10.58 0.03
CA TRP A 18 0.05 11.87 -0.60
C TRP A 18 -0.01 12.98 0.44
N GLY A 19 0.65 14.09 0.13
CA GLY A 19 0.52 15.38 0.79
C GLY A 19 0.17 16.45 -0.23
N ARG A 20 0.22 17.72 0.18
CA ARG A 20 -0.17 18.86 -0.68
C ARG A 20 0.63 18.92 -1.99
N ASP A 21 1.94 18.73 -1.90
CA ASP A 21 2.88 18.94 -3.03
C ASP A 21 3.85 17.76 -3.24
N VAL A 22 3.58 16.62 -2.59
CA VAL A 22 4.47 15.45 -2.60
C VAL A 22 3.67 14.16 -2.58
N GLY A 23 4.09 13.21 -3.41
CA GLY A 23 3.53 11.87 -3.47
C GLY A 23 4.63 10.83 -3.49
N ARG A 24 4.44 9.72 -2.78
CA ARG A 24 5.30 8.55 -2.83
C ARG A 24 4.42 7.31 -2.96
N ALA A 25 4.87 6.34 -3.75
CA ALA A 25 4.12 5.11 -3.95
C ALA A 25 5.06 3.96 -4.28
N GLY A 26 4.54 2.75 -4.16
CA GLY A 26 5.24 1.54 -4.58
C GLY A 26 4.37 0.30 -4.47
N VAL A 27 4.97 -0.85 -4.82
CA VAL A 27 4.33 -2.16 -4.72
C VAL A 27 5.27 -3.16 -4.05
N THR A 28 4.70 -4.11 -3.31
CA THR A 28 5.45 -5.21 -2.67
C THR A 28 4.55 -6.42 -2.52
N ASP A 29 5.15 -7.60 -2.42
CA ASP A 29 4.50 -8.87 -2.09
C ASP A 29 4.23 -9.05 -0.58
N ASP A 30 4.71 -8.13 0.26
CA ASP A 30 4.60 -8.19 1.72
C ASP A 30 3.71 -7.07 2.27
N ARG A 31 2.56 -7.47 2.85
CA ARG A 31 1.60 -6.57 3.50
C ARG A 31 2.25 -5.68 4.56
N ASN A 32 3.09 -6.26 5.42
CA ASN A 32 3.70 -5.54 6.53
C ASN A 32 4.77 -4.57 6.03
N ARG A 33 5.46 -4.92 4.94
CA ARG A 33 6.39 -4.02 4.27
C ARG A 33 5.67 -2.82 3.66
N ALA A 34 4.52 -3.03 3.02
CA ALA A 34 3.69 -1.95 2.50
C ALA A 34 3.24 -0.98 3.60
N ILE A 35 2.74 -1.51 4.73
CA ILE A 35 2.35 -0.72 5.91
C ILE A 35 3.55 0.08 6.45
N ARG A 36 4.73 -0.54 6.53
CA ARG A 36 5.94 0.13 7.00
C ARG A 36 6.35 1.29 6.11
N HIS A 37 6.30 1.12 4.79
CA HIS A 37 6.61 2.20 3.84
C HIS A 37 5.69 3.40 3.99
N VAL A 38 4.38 3.17 4.16
CA VAL A 38 3.43 4.26 4.46
C VAL A 38 3.80 4.96 5.76
N HIS A 39 4.09 4.20 6.82
CA HIS A 39 4.43 4.77 8.13
C HIS A 39 5.72 5.61 8.07
N GLU A 40 6.76 5.12 7.42
CA GLU A 40 8.04 5.82 7.24
C GLU A 40 7.87 7.08 6.40
N ALA A 41 7.15 6.99 5.27
CA ALA A 41 6.88 8.14 4.43
C ALA A 41 6.07 9.22 5.18
N LEU A 42 5.01 8.85 5.92
CA LEU A 42 4.24 9.80 6.72
C LEU A 42 5.05 10.46 7.85
N ARG A 43 6.08 9.79 8.38
CA ARG A 43 6.98 10.39 9.37
C ARG A 43 7.82 11.51 8.78
N GLU A 44 8.28 11.34 7.54
CA GLU A 44 9.12 12.30 6.84
C GLU A 44 8.35 13.49 6.27
N LEU A 45 7.05 13.35 6.04
CA LEU A 45 6.21 14.40 5.47
C LEU A 45 5.69 15.39 6.54
N GLU A 46 5.59 16.67 6.13
CA GLU A 46 4.97 17.73 6.92
C GLU A 46 3.45 17.52 7.11
N SER A 47 2.83 18.36 7.95
CA SER A 47 1.44 18.20 8.40
C SER A 47 0.43 18.02 7.26
N ARG A 48 -0.58 17.15 7.48
CA ARG A 48 -1.70 16.80 6.59
C ARG A 48 -1.42 15.78 5.47
N ALA A 49 -0.32 15.02 5.55
CA ALA A 49 -0.14 13.86 4.69
C ALA A 49 -1.05 12.68 5.12
N ALA A 50 -1.50 11.91 4.13
CA ALA A 50 -2.24 10.67 4.29
C ALA A 50 -1.65 9.57 3.41
N GLY A 51 -1.96 8.32 3.73
CA GLY A 51 -1.50 7.17 2.97
C GLY A 51 -2.48 6.02 3.04
N LYS A 52 -2.32 5.09 2.10
CA LYS A 52 -3.20 3.95 1.92
C LYS A 52 -2.40 2.73 1.49
N VAL A 53 -2.84 1.56 1.96
CA VAL A 53 -2.38 0.26 1.49
C VAL A 53 -3.55 -0.47 0.87
N ARG A 54 -3.36 -1.01 -0.32
CA ARG A 54 -4.37 -1.79 -1.07
C ARG A 54 -3.81 -3.15 -1.41
N HIS A 55 -4.62 -4.18 -1.28
CA HIS A 55 -4.34 -5.46 -1.90
C HIS A 55 -4.86 -5.40 -3.33
N VAL A 56 -4.01 -5.70 -4.29
CA VAL A 56 -4.28 -5.55 -5.71
C VAL A 56 -3.96 -6.84 -6.46
N ALA A 57 -4.52 -6.97 -7.66
CA ALA A 57 -4.12 -7.97 -8.65
C ALA A 57 -3.72 -7.28 -9.95
N LEU A 58 -3.02 -7.99 -10.83
CA LEU A 58 -2.89 -7.57 -12.22
C LEU A 58 -4.25 -7.69 -12.92
N ALA A 59 -4.56 -6.74 -13.78
CA ALA A 59 -5.75 -6.79 -14.59
C ALA A 59 -5.75 -8.06 -15.47
N PRO A 60 -6.87 -8.78 -15.56
CA PRO A 60 -6.95 -10.03 -16.31
C PRO A 60 -6.93 -9.83 -17.83
N ASP A 61 -7.08 -8.60 -18.30
CA ASP A 61 -7.10 -8.22 -19.71
C ASP A 61 -5.69 -8.10 -20.33
N GLY A 62 -4.64 -8.46 -19.57
CA GLY A 62 -3.26 -8.40 -20.02
C GLY A 62 -2.67 -6.99 -20.02
N THR A 63 -3.41 -5.99 -19.52
CA THR A 63 -2.84 -4.65 -19.32
C THR A 63 -1.90 -4.64 -18.11
N THR A 64 -0.96 -3.71 -18.08
CA THR A 64 -0.06 -3.49 -16.94
C THR A 64 -0.73 -2.70 -15.81
N SER A 65 -2.04 -2.86 -15.65
CA SER A 65 -2.84 -2.14 -14.66
C SER A 65 -3.03 -2.99 -13.41
N TYR A 66 -3.07 -2.34 -12.25
CA TYR A 66 -3.50 -2.96 -11.00
C TYR A 66 -4.99 -2.75 -10.80
N VAL A 67 -5.70 -3.82 -10.42
CA VAL A 67 -7.09 -3.76 -9.97
C VAL A 67 -7.12 -3.88 -8.45
N ASP A 68 -7.85 -2.98 -7.79
CA ASP A 68 -8.02 -2.98 -6.34
C ASP A 68 -8.91 -4.14 -5.93
N LEU A 69 -8.38 -5.06 -5.11
CA LEU A 69 -9.14 -6.17 -4.53
C LEU A 69 -9.76 -5.78 -3.19
N ARG A 70 -9.00 -5.04 -2.35
CA ARG A 70 -9.49 -4.48 -1.08
C ARG A 70 -8.57 -3.39 -0.55
N THR A 71 -9.10 -2.53 0.31
CA THR A 71 -8.27 -1.68 1.17
C THR A 71 -7.72 -2.53 2.31
N VAL A 72 -6.45 -2.34 2.66
CA VAL A 72 -5.81 -3.00 3.80
C VAL A 72 -5.78 -2.07 5.00
N GLY A 73 -5.59 -0.79 4.76
CA GLY A 73 -5.63 0.24 5.78
C GLY A 73 -5.31 1.61 5.20
N GLU A 74 -5.77 2.61 5.92
CA GLU A 74 -5.51 4.03 5.66
C GLU A 74 -4.81 4.62 6.88
N ALA A 75 -3.92 5.56 6.63
CA ALA A 75 -3.15 6.22 7.67
C ALA A 75 -3.09 7.72 7.41
N TRP A 76 -3.07 8.50 8.48
CA TRP A 76 -2.90 9.95 8.39
C TRP A 76 -2.17 10.46 9.62
N ARG A 77 -1.55 11.62 9.47
CA ARG A 77 -0.92 12.33 10.58
C ARG A 77 -1.93 13.29 11.21
N ASP A 78 -2.16 13.17 12.51
CA ASP A 78 -3.06 14.07 13.25
C ASP A 78 -2.39 15.41 13.59
N ALA A 79 -3.12 16.29 14.29
CA ALA A 79 -2.62 17.60 14.69
C ALA A 79 -1.43 17.55 15.68
N THR A 80 -1.24 16.43 16.39
CA THR A 80 -0.12 16.22 17.32
C THR A 80 1.12 15.65 16.62
N GLY A 81 1.01 15.31 15.34
CA GLY A 81 2.05 14.63 14.60
C GLY A 81 2.05 13.11 14.77
N THR A 82 1.05 12.54 15.46
CA THR A 82 0.86 11.10 15.62
C THR A 82 0.30 10.48 14.34
N ILE A 83 0.83 9.33 13.94
CA ILE A 83 0.30 8.58 12.80
C ILE A 83 -0.81 7.65 13.29
N ILE A 84 -2.02 7.93 12.85
CA ILE A 84 -3.21 7.14 13.14
C ILE A 84 -3.44 6.16 11.98
N TRP A 85 -3.74 4.91 12.31
CA TRP A 85 -4.13 3.89 11.34
C TRP A 85 -5.60 3.52 11.53
N ARG A 86 -6.32 3.41 10.41
CA ARG A 86 -7.63 2.76 10.32
C ARG A 86 -7.49 1.53 9.43
N ALA A 87 -7.67 0.35 10.03
CA ALA A 87 -7.82 -0.89 9.30
C ALA A 87 -9.30 -1.11 8.93
N GLU A 88 -9.53 -1.81 7.83
CA GLU A 88 -10.80 -2.51 7.55
C GLU A 88 -10.83 -3.86 8.27
#